data_AF-B3M379-F1
#
_entry.id   AF-B3M379-F1
#
_cell.length_a   1.000
_cell.length_b   1.000
_cell.length_c   1.000
_cell.angle_alpha   90.00
_cell.angle_beta   90.00
_cell.angle_gamma   90.00
#
_symmetry.space_group_name_H-M   'P 1'
#
loop_
_entity.id
_entity.type
_entity.pdbx_description
1 polymer ?
#
loop_
_entity_poly.entity_id
_entity_poly.type
_entity_poly.pdbx_seq_one_letter_code
_entity_poly.pdbx_strand_id
1 'polypeptide(L)'
;MGKKYKSKSVPLQKKERLTVIKEEPEKCEDNNESKPLSAASSDDSEKHLEQMAAIENIPLRLDEQIESIKSVQKELLQLQMRQVTLLDGCIDILQELNGAQPRNIVEQKLILETFSNIKPKILDIFKNLLPSQLELFKHETKMLEISEEITSK
;
A
#
# COMPACT_ATOMS: atom_id res chain seq x y z
N MET A 1 -4.92 15.82 40.42
CA MET A 1 -4.20 14.58 40.82
C MET A 1 -4.17 13.67 39.58
N GLY A 2 -3.18 13.67 38.68
CA GLY A 2 -1.76 13.96 38.80
C GLY A 2 -0.99 12.65 38.59
N LYS A 3 -0.52 12.39 37.36
CA LYS A 3 0.66 11.56 37.02
C LYS A 3 1.00 11.71 35.52
N LYS A 4 1.78 12.75 35.21
CA LYS A 4 2.64 12.85 34.03
C LYS A 4 4.03 12.43 34.44
N TYR A 5 4.72 11.55 33.70
CA TYR A 5 6.19 11.39 33.62
C TYR A 5 6.51 10.44 32.45
N LYS A 6 7.55 10.53 31.63
CA LYS A 6 8.61 11.51 31.33
C LYS A 6 9.35 10.91 30.12
N SER A 7 9.44 11.61 29.00
CA SER A 7 10.33 11.21 27.89
C SER A 7 11.78 11.44 28.32
N LYS A 8 12.63 10.40 28.24
CA LYS A 8 14.07 10.51 28.52
C LYS A 8 14.80 10.85 27.22
N SER A 9 15.28 12.08 27.13
CA SER A 9 16.34 12.51 26.21
C SER A 9 17.71 12.15 26.80
N VAL A 10 18.60 11.54 26.01
CA VAL A 10 20.02 11.39 26.36
C VAL A 10 20.85 12.25 25.40
N PRO A 11 21.65 13.20 25.90
CA PRO A 11 22.64 13.95 25.12
C PRO A 11 24.01 13.27 25.22
N LEU A 12 24.65 12.98 24.09
CA LEU A 12 26.09 12.66 24.08
C LEU A 12 26.91 13.91 23.72
N GLN A 13 27.82 14.24 24.62
CA GLN A 13 28.75 15.37 24.54
C GLN A 13 30.06 14.97 23.84
N LYS A 14 30.57 15.94 23.07
CA LYS A 14 31.95 16.47 23.03
C LYS A 14 33.18 15.56 22.84
N LYS A 15 34.03 16.13 21.97
CA LYS A 15 35.51 16.25 22.03
C LYS A 15 36.32 15.11 21.42
N GLU A 16 36.88 15.40 20.26
CA GLU A 16 38.33 15.29 20.09
C GLU A 16 38.86 16.55 19.39
N ARG A 17 39.80 17.20 20.06
CA ARG A 17 40.68 18.23 19.49
C ARG A 17 42.02 17.52 19.23
N LEU A 18 42.56 17.64 18.02
CA LEU A 18 44.01 17.72 17.85
C LEU A 18 44.35 18.87 16.89
N THR A 19 45.02 19.86 17.46
CA THR A 19 46.00 20.82 16.92
C THR A 19 47.06 20.14 16.04
N VAL A 20 47.82 20.72 15.09
CA VAL A 20 48.21 22.07 14.60
C VAL A 20 48.95 21.79 13.26
N ILE A 21 48.99 22.68 12.24
CA ILE A 21 50.15 23.50 11.77
C ILE A 21 49.62 24.27 10.53
N LYS A 22 49.37 25.60 10.62
CA LYS A 22 50.08 26.70 9.94
C LYS A 22 50.49 26.46 8.47
N GLU A 23 49.84 27.16 7.54
CA GLU A 23 50.53 27.94 6.49
C GLU A 23 49.59 29.05 5.96
N GLU A 24 50.21 30.20 5.65
CA GLU A 24 49.62 31.53 5.41
C GLU A 24 49.12 31.73 3.96
N PRO A 25 48.43 32.86 3.64
CA PRO A 25 47.78 33.08 2.36
C PRO A 25 48.76 33.65 1.31
N GLU A 26 48.86 33.04 0.13
CA GLU A 26 49.52 33.69 -1.01
C GLU A 26 48.54 34.60 -1.75
N LYS A 27 48.90 35.89 -1.77
CA LYS A 27 48.35 36.93 -2.64
C LYS A 27 49.40 37.19 -3.73
N CYS A 28 49.05 37.08 -5.00
CA CYS A 28 49.80 37.68 -6.11
C CYS A 28 48.81 38.37 -7.06
N GLU A 29 49.13 39.63 -7.40
CA GLU A 29 48.33 40.57 -8.18
C GLU A 29 48.62 40.51 -9.69
N ASP A 30 47.57 40.89 -10.45
CA ASP A 30 47.49 41.53 -11.78
C ASP A 30 48.22 40.97 -13.03
N ASN A 31 47.43 40.70 -14.08
CA ASN A 31 47.52 41.50 -15.32
C ASN A 31 46.28 41.32 -16.21
N ASN A 32 45.71 42.45 -16.64
CA ASN A 32 44.69 42.55 -17.67
C ASN A 32 45.30 42.22 -19.04
N GLU A 33 44.72 41.26 -19.77
CA GLU A 33 44.79 41.25 -21.23
C GLU A 33 43.43 40.84 -21.82
N SER A 34 42.96 41.69 -22.72
CA SER A 34 41.60 41.74 -23.25
C SER A 34 41.37 40.71 -24.36
N LYS A 35 40.49 39.73 -24.10
CA LYS A 35 39.50 39.05 -24.99
C LYS A 35 39.85 38.62 -26.43
N PRO A 36 39.28 37.47 -26.88
CA PRO A 36 37.90 37.50 -27.35
C PRO A 36 36.96 36.40 -26.79
N LEU A 37 35.71 36.81 -26.54
CA LEU A 37 34.47 36.01 -26.60
C LEU A 37 34.50 35.18 -27.91
N SER A 38 33.91 34.00 -28.09
CA SER A 38 32.71 33.38 -27.53
C SER A 38 32.49 32.09 -28.34
N ALA A 39 32.19 30.97 -27.70
CA ALA A 39 31.43 29.87 -28.32
C ALA A 39 31.05 28.76 -27.32
N ALA A 40 31.87 28.51 -26.30
CA ALA A 40 31.69 27.36 -25.40
C ALA A 40 30.85 27.64 -24.13
N SER A 41 30.63 28.90 -23.72
CA SER A 41 29.97 29.21 -22.43
C SER A 41 28.46 29.44 -22.50
N SER A 42 27.89 29.58 -23.71
CA SER A 42 26.44 29.83 -23.87
C SER A 42 25.64 28.58 -23.54
N ASP A 43 26.11 27.42 -24.01
CA ASP A 43 25.41 26.14 -23.88
C ASP A 43 25.38 25.65 -22.42
N ASP A 44 26.46 25.84 -21.66
CA ASP A 44 26.48 25.50 -20.22
C ASP A 44 25.65 26.48 -19.38
N SER A 45 25.61 27.76 -19.76
CA SER A 45 24.78 28.75 -19.05
C SER A 45 23.28 28.52 -19.30
N GLU A 46 22.91 28.12 -20.51
CA GLU A 46 21.53 27.80 -20.88
C GLU A 46 21.04 26.54 -20.17
N LYS A 47 21.85 25.47 -20.15
CA LYS A 47 21.57 24.25 -19.36
C LYS A 47 21.41 24.54 -17.87
N HIS A 48 22.26 25.41 -17.30
CA HIS A 48 22.14 25.79 -15.90
C HIS A 48 20.83 26.54 -15.61
N LEU A 49 20.41 27.44 -16.52
CA LEU A 49 19.13 28.14 -16.43
C LEU A 49 17.95 27.17 -16.49
N GLU A 50 17.96 26.24 -17.44
CA GLU A 50 16.95 25.19 -17.54
C GLU A 50 16.90 24.32 -16.28
N GLN A 51 18.06 23.98 -15.70
CA GLN A 51 18.14 23.20 -14.48
C GLN A 51 17.55 23.96 -13.27
N MET A 52 17.83 25.26 -13.13
CA MET A 52 17.24 26.07 -12.06
C MET A 52 15.73 26.19 -12.24
N ALA A 53 15.24 26.39 -13.47
CA ALA A 53 13.82 26.40 -13.77
C ALA A 53 13.14 25.04 -13.48
N ALA A 54 13.84 23.93 -13.75
CA ALA A 54 13.35 22.60 -13.40
C ALA A 54 13.29 22.39 -11.87
N ILE A 55 14.27 22.90 -11.13
CA ILE A 55 14.32 22.84 -9.66
C ILE A 55 13.22 23.70 -9.04
N GLU A 56 13.00 24.91 -9.57
CA GLU A 56 11.91 25.79 -9.14
C GLU A 56 10.54 25.12 -9.27
N ASN A 57 10.37 24.27 -10.28
CA ASN A 57 9.14 23.52 -10.52
C ASN A 57 9.05 22.17 -9.76
N ILE A 58 10.07 21.74 -9.00
CA ILE A 58 10.03 20.49 -8.23
C ILE A 58 8.85 20.44 -7.24
N PRO A 59 8.56 21.47 -6.44
CA PRO A 59 7.46 21.44 -5.47
C PRO A 59 6.10 21.17 -6.14
N LEU A 60 5.80 21.86 -7.24
CA LEU A 60 4.55 21.67 -8.00
C LEU A 60 4.43 20.24 -8.54
N ARG A 61 5.50 19.72 -9.14
CA ARG A 61 5.55 18.33 -9.65
C ARG A 61 5.38 17.31 -8.54
N LEU A 62 5.93 17.57 -7.36
CA LEU A 62 5.77 16.70 -6.19
C LEU A 62 4.32 16.71 -5.69
N ASP A 63 3.69 17.88 -5.64
CA ASP A 63 2.28 18.01 -5.25
C ASP A 63 1.36 17.24 -6.22
N GLU A 64 1.60 17.35 -7.53
CA GLU A 64 0.87 16.57 -8.56
C GLU A 64 1.03 15.05 -8.35
N GLN A 65 2.24 14.59 -8.02
CA GLN A 65 2.48 13.17 -7.72
C GLN A 65 1.76 12.75 -6.44
N ILE A 66 1.75 13.58 -5.39
CA ILE A 66 1.05 13.31 -4.14
C ILE A 66 -0.46 13.19 -4.39
N GLU A 67 -1.05 14.10 -5.17
CA GLU A 67 -2.48 14.02 -5.52
C GLU A 67 -2.80 12.78 -6.35
N SER A 68 -1.93 12.42 -7.30
CA SER A 68 -2.07 11.19 -8.07
C SER A 68 -2.06 9.95 -7.17
N ILE A 69 -1.14 9.88 -6.21
CA ILE A 69 -1.07 8.79 -5.23
C ILE A 69 -2.35 8.75 -4.38
N LYS A 70 -2.86 9.89 -3.92
CA LYS A 70 -4.13 9.94 -3.17
C LYS A 70 -5.31 9.44 -3.99
N SER A 71 -5.37 9.76 -5.28
CA SER A 71 -6.41 9.26 -6.17
C SER A 71 -6.37 7.73 -6.28
N VAL A 72 -5.17 7.18 -6.53
CA VAL A 72 -4.96 5.73 -6.61
C VAL A 72 -5.35 5.04 -5.30
N GLN A 73 -5.02 5.62 -4.14
CA GLN A 73 -5.43 5.08 -2.84
C GLN A 73 -6.95 5.03 -2.68
N LYS A 74 -7.66 6.06 -3.15
CA LYS A 74 -9.13 6.10 -3.10
C LYS A 74 -9.74 5.03 -4.00
N GLU A 75 -9.21 4.84 -5.20
CA GLU A 75 -9.65 3.78 -6.13
C GLU A 75 -9.39 2.40 -5.54
N LEU A 76 -8.22 2.18 -4.93
CA LEU A 76 -7.89 0.91 -4.27
C LEU A 76 -8.87 0.60 -3.13
N LEU A 77 -9.22 1.59 -2.32
CA LEU A 77 -10.21 1.42 -1.25
C LEU A 77 -11.59 1.06 -1.82
N GLN A 78 -12.02 1.72 -2.90
CA GLN A 78 -13.29 1.40 -3.55
C GLN A 78 -13.31 -0.03 -4.10
N LEU A 79 -12.21 -0.47 -4.72
CA LEU A 79 -12.05 -1.84 -5.20
C LEU A 79 -12.08 -2.85 -4.05
N GLN A 80 -11.43 -2.55 -2.92
CA GLN A 80 -11.49 -3.39 -1.72
C GLN A 80 -12.92 -3.51 -1.19
N MET A 81 -13.66 -2.41 -1.07
CA MET A 81 -15.06 -2.45 -0.64
C MET A 81 -15.91 -3.27 -1.62
N ARG A 82 -15.68 -3.11 -2.93
CA ARG A 82 -16.37 -3.89 -3.96
C ARG A 82 -16.05 -5.38 -3.83
N GLN A 83 -14.81 -5.74 -3.53
CA GLN A 83 -14.39 -7.11 -3.28
C GLN A 83 -15.16 -7.70 -2.11
N VAL A 84 -15.29 -6.99 -0.97
CA VAL A 84 -16.08 -7.45 0.18
C VAL A 84 -17.54 -7.70 -0.22
N THR A 85 -18.19 -6.77 -0.91
CA THR A 85 -19.57 -6.96 -1.38
C THR A 85 -19.74 -8.20 -2.27
N LEU A 86 -18.74 -8.53 -3.09
CA LEU A 86 -18.79 -9.73 -3.93
C LEU A 86 -18.65 -11.02 -3.10
N LEU A 87 -17.88 -10.98 -2.01
CA LEU A 87 -17.79 -12.12 -1.08
C LEU A 87 -19.07 -12.31 -0.30
N ASP A 88 -19.69 -11.22 0.17
CA ASP A 88 -21.01 -11.27 0.82
C ASP A 88 -22.01 -11.96 -0.11
N GLY A 89 -22.03 -11.61 -1.40
CA GLY A 89 -22.85 -12.31 -2.38
C GLY A 89 -22.54 -13.80 -2.54
N CYS A 90 -21.29 -14.23 -2.37
CA CYS A 90 -20.94 -15.66 -2.36
C CYS A 90 -21.50 -16.37 -1.11
N ILE A 91 -21.50 -15.69 0.04
CA ILE A 91 -22.08 -16.19 1.29
C ILE A 91 -23.61 -16.26 1.16
N ASP A 92 -24.25 -15.24 0.60
CA ASP A 92 -25.70 -15.20 0.37
C ASP A 92 -26.17 -16.38 -0.49
N ILE A 93 -25.44 -16.71 -1.56
CA ILE A 93 -25.74 -17.88 -2.39
C ILE A 93 -25.68 -19.18 -1.58
N LEU A 94 -24.70 -19.32 -0.68
CA LEU A 94 -24.62 -20.48 0.21
C LEU A 94 -25.79 -20.50 1.20
N GLN A 95 -26.15 -19.35 1.76
CA GLN A 95 -27.28 -19.24 2.68
C GLN A 95 -28.61 -19.56 2.00
N GLU A 96 -28.81 -19.11 0.75
CA GLU A 96 -29.99 -19.44 -0.05
C GLU A 96 -30.12 -20.96 -0.22
N LEU A 97 -29.02 -21.63 -0.60
CA LEU A 97 -29.01 -23.07 -0.80
C LEU A 97 -29.23 -23.84 0.51
N ASN A 98 -28.68 -23.35 1.63
CA ASN A 98 -28.89 -23.94 2.96
C ASN A 98 -30.30 -23.68 3.51
N GLY A 99 -30.94 -22.57 3.12
CA GLY A 99 -32.30 -22.22 3.52
C GLY A 99 -33.38 -22.98 2.75
N ALA A 100 -33.02 -23.64 1.65
CA ALA A 100 -33.94 -24.42 0.85
C ALA A 100 -34.44 -25.65 1.64
N GLN A 101 -35.77 -25.75 1.78
CA GLN A 101 -36.42 -26.91 2.42
C GLN A 101 -36.97 -27.86 1.34
N PRO A 102 -36.28 -28.98 1.05
CA PRO A 102 -36.77 -29.95 0.08
C PRO A 102 -38.03 -30.65 0.59
N ARG A 103 -39.01 -30.83 -0.28
CA ARG A 103 -40.27 -31.54 -0.01
C ARG A 103 -40.22 -33.01 -0.41
N ASN A 104 -39.23 -33.39 -1.20
CA ASN A 104 -39.03 -34.75 -1.68
C ASN A 104 -37.54 -35.06 -1.92
N ILE A 105 -37.25 -36.34 -2.15
CA ILE A 105 -35.89 -36.88 -2.32
C ILE A 105 -35.20 -36.30 -3.57
N VAL A 106 -35.95 -35.98 -4.63
CA VAL A 106 -35.38 -35.42 -5.86
C VAL A 106 -34.87 -34.00 -5.61
N GLU A 107 -35.66 -33.17 -4.93
CA GLU A 107 -35.26 -31.82 -4.51
C GLU A 107 -34.08 -31.86 -3.55
N GLN A 108 -34.07 -32.79 -2.59
CA GLN A 108 -32.95 -32.95 -1.66
C GLN A 108 -31.65 -33.30 -2.39
N LYS A 109 -31.72 -34.22 -3.36
CA LYS A 109 -30.56 -34.59 -4.19
C LYS A 109 -30.07 -33.41 -5.02
N LEU A 110 -30.97 -32.62 -5.60
CA LEU A 110 -30.63 -31.43 -6.36
C LEU A 110 -29.88 -30.40 -5.51
N ILE A 111 -30.35 -30.14 -4.28
CA ILE A 111 -29.70 -29.21 -3.35
C ILE A 111 -28.27 -29.70 -3.01
N LEU A 112 -28.12 -30.98 -2.66
CA LEU A 112 -26.82 -31.56 -2.30
C LEU A 112 -25.81 -31.58 -3.47
N GLU A 113 -26.27 -31.93 -4.68
CA GLU A 113 -25.44 -31.89 -5.89
C GLU A 113 -25.01 -30.45 -6.22
N THR A 114 -25.92 -29.49 -6.07
CA THR A 114 -25.62 -28.07 -6.28
C THR A 114 -24.61 -27.58 -5.25
N PHE A 115 -24.77 -27.94 -3.98
CA PHE A 115 -23.85 -27.56 -2.90
C PHE A 115 -22.45 -28.11 -3.15
N SER A 116 -22.36 -29.38 -3.54
CA SER A 116 -21.11 -30.06 -3.88
C SER A 116 -20.38 -29.41 -5.06
N ASN A 117 -21.12 -28.79 -5.99
CA ASN A 117 -20.56 -28.08 -7.14
C ASN A 117 -20.03 -26.68 -6.77
N ILE A 118 -20.77 -25.93 -5.93
CA ILE A 118 -20.45 -24.52 -5.63
C ILE A 118 -19.44 -24.37 -4.48
N LYS A 119 -19.47 -25.25 -3.46
CA LYS A 119 -18.54 -25.23 -2.31
C LYS A 119 -17.06 -25.13 -2.72
N PRO A 120 -16.53 -25.96 -3.65
CA PRO A 120 -15.12 -25.87 -4.02
C PRO A 120 -14.76 -24.56 -4.75
N LYS A 121 -15.68 -24.01 -5.55
CA LYS A 121 -15.46 -22.75 -6.29
C LYS A 121 -15.32 -21.56 -5.34
N ILE A 122 -16.19 -21.49 -4.34
CA ILE A 122 -16.14 -20.44 -3.32
C ILE A 122 -14.89 -20.61 -2.46
N LEU A 123 -14.57 -21.83 -2.02
CA LEU A 123 -13.33 -22.13 -1.29
C LEU A 123 -12.06 -21.72 -2.05
N ASP A 124 -12.05 -21.89 -3.36
CA ASP A 124 -10.91 -21.51 -4.21
C ASP A 124 -10.70 -19.99 -4.26
N ILE A 125 -11.79 -19.22 -4.34
CA ILE A 125 -11.76 -17.75 -4.24
C ILE A 125 -11.10 -17.31 -2.92
N PHE A 126 -11.52 -17.88 -1.79
CA PHE A 126 -10.94 -17.53 -0.49
C PHE A 126 -9.48 -17.98 -0.35
N LYS A 127 -9.08 -19.11 -0.94
CA LYS A 127 -7.68 -19.58 -0.90
C LYS A 127 -6.73 -18.68 -1.70
N ASN A 128 -7.14 -18.30 -2.90
CA ASN A 128 -6.23 -17.67 -3.87
C ASN A 128 -6.26 -16.14 -3.81
N LEU A 129 -7.42 -15.55 -3.53
CA LEU A 129 -7.62 -14.11 -3.61
C LEU A 129 -7.62 -13.46 -2.22
N LEU A 130 -7.95 -14.21 -1.16
CA LEU A 130 -8.12 -13.70 0.20
C LEU A 130 -7.62 -14.68 1.28
N PRO A 131 -6.36 -15.14 1.20
CA PRO A 131 -5.83 -16.18 2.09
C PRO A 131 -5.90 -15.78 3.57
N SER A 132 -5.85 -14.49 3.89
CA SER A 132 -6.01 -13.97 5.26
C SER A 132 -7.45 -14.04 5.79
N GLN A 133 -8.46 -14.16 4.93
CA GLN A 133 -9.88 -14.26 5.31
C GLN A 133 -10.41 -15.71 5.24
N LEU A 134 -9.63 -16.62 4.67
CA LEU A 134 -9.99 -18.03 4.48
C LEU A 134 -10.32 -18.75 5.81
N GLU A 135 -9.58 -18.46 6.89
CA GLU A 135 -9.82 -19.10 8.19
C GLU A 135 -11.15 -18.65 8.84
N LEU A 136 -11.57 -17.40 8.61
CA LEU A 136 -12.88 -16.90 9.04
C LEU A 136 -14.01 -17.61 8.30
N PHE A 137 -13.89 -17.71 6.97
CA PHE A 137 -14.86 -18.40 6.12
C PHE A 137 -15.03 -19.88 6.49
N LYS A 138 -13.92 -20.59 6.76
CA LYS A 138 -13.96 -22.00 7.21
C LYS A 138 -14.67 -22.18 8.55
N HIS A 139 -14.55 -21.21 9.47
CA HIS A 139 -15.24 -21.27 10.75
C HIS A 139 -16.75 -21.11 10.58
N GLU A 140 -17.19 -20.18 9.73
CA GLU A 140 -18.61 -20.00 9.37
C GLU A 140 -19.19 -21.20 8.63
N THR A 141 -18.41 -21.85 7.75
CA THR A 141 -18.84 -23.10 7.09
C THR A 141 -18.82 -24.34 7.99
N LYS A 142 -18.04 -24.36 9.08
CA LYS A 142 -18.10 -25.44 10.08
C LYS A 142 -19.36 -25.39 10.95
N MET A 143 -19.91 -24.19 11.20
CA MET A 143 -21.24 -24.06 11.81
C MET A 143 -22.34 -24.72 10.95
N LEU A 144 -22.12 -24.82 9.64
CA LEU A 144 -23.03 -25.49 8.71
C LEU A 144 -22.90 -27.01 8.74
N GLU A 145 -21.70 -27.57 8.89
CA GLU A 145 -21.46 -29.03 8.99
C GLU A 145 -22.06 -29.65 10.27
N ILE A 146 -22.20 -28.89 11.37
CA ILE A 146 -22.82 -29.38 12.63
C ILE A 146 -24.34 -29.65 12.46
N SER A 147 -24.97 -29.11 11.42
CA SER A 147 -26.40 -29.35 11.13
C SER A 147 -26.67 -30.76 10.57
N GLU A 148 -25.67 -31.36 9.91
CA GLU A 148 -25.77 -32.67 9.26
C GLU A 148 -25.67 -33.81 10.30
N GLU A 149 -24.87 -33.60 11.36
CA GLU A 149 -24.65 -34.57 12.43
C GLU A 149 -25.84 -34.67 13.40
N ILE A 150 -26.67 -33.64 13.49
CA ILE A 150 -27.90 -33.64 14.32
C ILE A 150 -29.05 -34.40 13.63
N THR A 151 -29.04 -34.52 12.30
CA THR A 151 -30.01 -35.33 11.53
C THR A 151 -29.62 -36.80 11.37
N SER A 152 -28.42 -37.19 11.81
CA SER A 152 -27.91 -38.56 11.69
C SER A 152 -27.91 -39.34 13.02
N LYS A 153 -28.65 -38.86 14.03
CA LYS A 153 -28.90 -39.53 15.32
C LYS A 153 -30.39 -39.84 15.53
#